data_AF-A0AAV5XKV1-F1
#
_entry.id   AF-A0AAV5XKV1-F1
#
_cell.length_a   1.000
_cell.length_b   1.000
_cell.length_c   1.000
_cell.angle_alpha   90.00
_cell.angle_beta   90.00
_cell.angle_gamma   90.00
#
_symmetry.space_group_name_H-M   'P 1'
#
loop_
_entity.id
_entity.type
_entity.pdbx_description
1 polymer ?
#
loop_
_entity_poly.entity_id
_entity_poly.type
_entity_poly.pdbx_seq_one_letter_code
_entity_poly.pdbx_strand_id
1 'polypeptide(L)'
;MAADQPFIEGLAQENARFWNDRDVRQDLHAPPEMRRAQLLARMRQGVYNELRAAELVAAWIPWVREGELRELLPRQLDDEQRHYQLLRSRLKELGQDPDAFEPLPEWRDLFDWLVAARSRPTLEKLAMFQFAGETQSCEGFETLIRLASDVDPETAELYRTRILPDERVHAAIGRRALLLLADTPEAQRRAREACREMNQRVADAYRCHRARVDKEIMANMPFTG
;
A
#
# COMPACT_ATOMS: atom_id res chain seq x y z
N MET A 1 -7.23 29.82 9.50
CA MET A 1 -7.17 28.63 8.64
C MET A 1 -5.88 28.76 7.83
N ALA A 2 -4.93 27.85 8.02
CA ALA A 2 -3.60 27.97 7.40
C ALA A 2 -3.72 27.83 5.87
N ALA A 3 -2.96 28.63 5.12
CA ALA A 3 -3.05 28.75 3.66
C ALA A 3 -2.73 27.44 2.89
N ASP A 4 -2.21 26.42 3.57
CA ASP A 4 -1.72 25.17 2.97
C ASP A 4 -2.78 24.04 2.93
N GLN A 5 -3.90 24.23 3.63
CA GLN A 5 -4.99 23.26 3.68
C GLN A 5 -5.65 22.99 2.30
N PRO A 6 -5.88 24.02 1.45
CA PRO A 6 -6.39 23.83 0.09
C PRO A 6 -5.45 23.02 -0.81
N PHE A 7 -4.12 23.15 -0.66
CA PHE A 7 -3.16 22.38 -1.46
C PHE A 7 -3.26 20.88 -1.16
N ILE A 8 -3.27 20.52 0.13
CA ILE A 8 -3.32 19.12 0.55
C ILE A 8 -4.62 18.44 0.13
N GLU A 9 -5.74 19.14 0.27
CA GLU A 9 -7.05 18.65 -0.21
C GLU A 9 -7.06 18.49 -1.74
N GLY A 10 -6.51 19.45 -2.47
CA GLY A 10 -6.33 19.35 -3.92
C GLY A 10 -5.47 18.16 -4.32
N LEU A 11 -4.35 17.93 -3.63
CA LEU A 11 -3.45 16.81 -3.91
C LEU A 11 -4.10 15.45 -3.59
N ALA A 12 -4.88 15.35 -2.51
CA ALA A 12 -5.66 14.15 -2.19
C ALA A 12 -6.67 13.84 -3.31
N GLN A 13 -7.36 14.86 -3.83
CA GLN A 13 -8.28 14.70 -4.96
C GLN A 13 -7.54 14.30 -6.25
N GLU A 14 -6.36 14.86 -6.52
CA GLU A 14 -5.52 14.45 -7.65
C GLU A 14 -5.13 12.97 -7.55
N ASN A 15 -4.70 12.51 -6.37
CA ASN A 15 -4.36 11.11 -6.12
C ASN A 15 -5.57 10.18 -6.30
N ALA A 16 -6.71 10.51 -5.69
CA ALA A 16 -7.93 9.72 -5.83
C ALA A 16 -8.37 9.62 -7.31
N ARG A 17 -8.38 10.75 -8.04
CA ARG A 17 -8.72 10.77 -9.47
C ARG A 17 -7.75 9.95 -10.32
N PHE A 18 -6.49 9.85 -9.95
CA PHE A 18 -5.55 8.97 -10.63
C PHE A 18 -5.98 7.50 -10.49
N TRP A 19 -6.49 7.08 -9.33
CA TRP A 19 -6.88 5.68 -9.12
C TRP A 19 -8.26 5.31 -9.66
N ASN A 20 -9.12 6.30 -9.97
CA ASN A 20 -10.39 6.06 -10.66
C ASN A 20 -10.18 5.17 -11.90
N ASP A 21 -10.95 4.08 -11.96
CA ASP A 21 -10.94 3.08 -13.04
C ASP A 21 -9.59 2.35 -13.27
N ARG A 22 -8.59 2.60 -12.42
CA ARG A 22 -7.28 1.92 -12.43
C ARG A 22 -7.14 0.91 -11.31
N ASP A 23 -8.06 0.90 -10.34
CA ASP A 23 -8.11 -0.12 -9.31
C ASP A 23 -8.58 -1.46 -9.91
N VAL A 24 -7.60 -2.21 -10.34
CA VAL A 24 -7.73 -3.49 -11.02
C VAL A 24 -7.70 -4.68 -10.06
N ARG A 25 -7.76 -4.45 -8.75
CA ARG A 25 -7.31 -5.45 -7.78
C ARG A 25 -8.32 -6.60 -7.60
N GLN A 26 -9.61 -6.34 -7.75
CA GLN A 26 -10.66 -7.24 -7.24
C GLN A 26 -11.99 -7.08 -7.99
N ASP A 27 -12.56 -8.21 -8.44
CA ASP A 27 -13.94 -8.29 -8.88
C ASP A 27 -14.85 -8.69 -7.72
N LEU A 28 -15.56 -7.70 -7.17
CA LEU A 28 -16.52 -7.89 -6.08
C LEU A 28 -17.77 -8.67 -6.50
N HIS A 29 -18.04 -8.77 -7.80
CA HIS A 29 -19.19 -9.48 -8.36
C HIS A 29 -18.83 -10.89 -8.82
N ALA A 30 -17.55 -11.27 -8.76
CA ALA A 30 -17.12 -12.61 -9.10
C ALA A 30 -17.74 -13.67 -8.17
N PRO A 31 -17.88 -14.92 -8.64
CA PRO A 31 -18.31 -16.04 -7.80
C PRO A 31 -17.48 -16.20 -6.51
N PRO A 32 -18.04 -16.74 -5.42
CA PRO A 32 -17.36 -16.87 -4.13
C PRO A 32 -15.98 -17.54 -4.19
N GLU A 33 -15.82 -18.59 -5.01
CA GLU A 33 -14.57 -19.30 -5.21
C GLU A 33 -13.49 -18.42 -5.84
N MET A 34 -13.87 -17.59 -6.82
CA MET A 34 -12.98 -16.64 -7.47
C MET A 34 -12.61 -15.49 -6.52
N ARG A 35 -13.58 -14.99 -5.74
CA ARG A 35 -13.30 -14.01 -4.66
C ARG A 35 -12.32 -14.59 -3.63
N ARG A 36 -12.51 -15.84 -3.20
CA ARG A 36 -11.56 -16.51 -2.29
C ARG A 36 -10.16 -16.63 -2.90
N ALA A 37 -10.05 -16.97 -4.19
CA ALA A 37 -8.76 -17.01 -4.88
C ALA A 37 -8.09 -15.62 -4.93
N GLN A 38 -8.85 -14.57 -5.25
CA GLN A 38 -8.38 -13.18 -5.24
C GLN A 38 -7.93 -12.75 -3.83
N LEU A 39 -8.68 -13.11 -2.78
CA LEU A 39 -8.31 -12.86 -1.39
C LEU A 39 -6.95 -13.49 -1.06
N LEU A 40 -6.77 -14.78 -1.33
CA LEU A 40 -5.52 -15.49 -1.04
C LEU A 40 -4.34 -14.91 -1.83
N ALA A 41 -4.53 -14.58 -3.10
CA ALA A 41 -3.50 -13.93 -3.90
C ALA A 41 -3.07 -12.59 -3.30
N ARG A 42 -4.03 -11.76 -2.89
CA ARG A 42 -3.75 -10.47 -2.25
C ARG A 42 -3.09 -10.61 -0.89
N MET A 43 -3.46 -11.61 -0.09
CA MET A 43 -2.82 -11.87 1.20
C MET A 43 -1.37 -12.34 1.05
N ARG A 44 -1.07 -13.21 0.08
CA ARG A 44 0.30 -13.65 -0.22
C ARG A 44 1.19 -12.46 -0.62
N GLN A 45 0.68 -11.60 -1.49
CA GLN A 45 1.37 -10.35 -1.81
C GLN A 45 1.46 -9.42 -0.60
N GLY A 46 0.41 -9.35 0.23
CA GLY A 46 0.37 -8.57 1.47
C GLY A 46 1.51 -8.92 2.40
N VAL A 47 1.76 -10.21 2.68
CA VAL A 47 2.90 -10.66 3.50
C VAL A 47 4.23 -10.09 2.99
N TYR A 48 4.47 -10.15 1.69
CA TYR A 48 5.68 -9.56 1.11
C TYR A 48 5.71 -8.04 1.27
N ASN A 49 4.58 -7.36 1.05
CA ASN A 49 4.49 -5.91 1.19
C ASN A 49 4.80 -5.44 2.60
N GLU A 50 4.21 -6.04 3.64
CA GLU A 50 4.42 -5.63 5.04
C GLU A 50 5.89 -5.78 5.45
N LEU A 51 6.54 -6.89 5.04
CA LEU A 51 7.97 -7.07 5.31
C LEU A 51 8.81 -5.97 4.64
N ARG A 52 8.51 -5.66 3.38
CA ARG A 52 9.24 -4.64 2.62
C ARG A 52 8.93 -3.22 3.10
N ALA A 53 7.73 -2.97 3.61
CA ALA A 53 7.36 -1.71 4.25
C ALA A 53 8.13 -1.52 5.57
N ALA A 54 8.27 -2.57 6.38
CA ALA A 54 9.13 -2.53 7.57
C ALA A 54 10.60 -2.19 7.21
N GLU A 55 11.17 -2.85 6.21
CA GLU A 55 12.54 -2.57 5.74
C GLU A 55 12.70 -1.15 5.20
N LEU A 56 11.70 -0.67 4.46
CA LEU A 56 11.61 0.69 3.95
C LEU A 56 11.64 1.73 5.07
N VAL A 57 10.75 1.60 6.04
CA VAL A 57 10.63 2.55 7.15
C VAL A 57 11.90 2.52 8.00
N ALA A 58 12.45 1.34 8.28
CA ALA A 58 13.74 1.20 8.95
C ALA A 58 14.87 1.92 8.22
N ALA A 59 14.93 1.82 6.89
CA ALA A 59 15.93 2.51 6.08
C ALA A 59 15.75 4.03 6.06
N TRP A 60 14.52 4.53 6.25
CA TRP A 60 14.20 5.95 6.18
C TRP A 60 14.41 6.71 7.48
N ILE A 61 14.22 6.07 8.64
CA ILE A 61 14.33 6.71 9.97
C ILE A 61 15.61 7.58 10.11
N PRO A 62 16.82 7.12 9.75
CA PRO A 62 18.04 7.92 9.88
C PRO A 62 18.09 9.14 8.94
N TRP A 63 17.29 9.14 7.88
CA TRP A 63 17.30 10.11 6.79
C TRP A 63 16.17 11.14 6.88
N VAL A 64 15.34 11.09 7.93
CA VAL A 64 14.36 12.14 8.24
C VAL A 64 14.98 13.09 9.26
N ARG A 65 15.19 14.34 8.87
CA ARG A 65 15.89 15.34 9.71
C ARG A 65 14.96 16.06 10.67
N GLU A 66 13.70 16.16 10.29
CA GLU A 66 12.63 16.81 11.01
C GLU A 66 12.24 15.93 12.20
N GLY A 67 12.64 16.33 13.42
CA GLY A 67 12.42 15.55 14.64
C GLY A 67 10.96 15.13 14.81
N GLU A 68 10.02 16.08 14.64
CA GLU A 68 8.58 15.85 14.75
C GLU A 68 8.04 14.78 13.79
N LEU A 69 8.66 14.61 12.62
CA LEU A 69 8.26 13.58 11.65
C LEU A 69 8.99 12.27 11.93
N ARG A 70 10.28 12.34 12.28
CA ARG A 70 11.10 11.16 12.57
C ARG A 70 10.58 10.38 13.78
N GLU A 71 10.06 11.07 14.80
CA GLU A 71 9.51 10.44 16.01
C GLU A 71 8.28 9.55 15.75
N LEU A 72 7.60 9.72 14.62
CA LEU A 72 6.42 8.94 14.25
C LEU A 72 6.77 7.59 13.59
N LEU A 73 7.92 7.51 12.93
CA LEU A 73 8.32 6.37 12.11
C LEU A 73 8.65 5.08 12.89
N PRO A 74 9.21 5.10 14.12
CA PRO A 74 9.43 3.89 14.90
C PRO A 74 8.15 3.13 15.22
N ARG A 75 7.03 3.84 15.43
CA ARG A 75 5.74 3.20 15.62
C ARG A 75 5.30 2.48 14.35
N GLN A 76 5.38 3.15 13.20
CA GLN A 76 5.04 2.52 11.93
C GLN A 76 5.89 1.26 11.72
N LEU A 77 7.21 1.32 11.94
CA LEU A 77 8.08 0.14 11.81
C LEU A 77 7.58 -1.06 12.64
N ASP A 78 7.16 -0.82 13.89
CA ASP A 78 6.59 -1.87 14.74
C ASP A 78 5.24 -2.39 14.21
N ASP A 79 4.39 -1.49 13.73
CA ASP A 79 3.10 -1.81 13.13
C ASP A 79 3.26 -2.69 11.87
N GLU A 80 4.13 -2.32 10.91
CA GLU A 80 4.45 -3.10 9.70
C GLU A 80 4.96 -4.50 10.05
N GLN A 81 5.89 -4.59 11.01
CA GLN A 81 6.44 -5.88 11.45
C GLN A 81 5.36 -6.76 12.09
N ARG A 82 4.44 -6.16 12.85
CA ARG A 82 3.30 -6.87 13.44
C ARG A 82 2.31 -7.32 12.36
N HIS A 83 1.98 -6.47 11.39
CA HIS A 83 1.08 -6.81 10.27
C HIS A 83 1.63 -7.98 9.46
N TYR A 84 2.93 -7.96 9.15
CA TYR A 84 3.63 -9.07 8.52
C TYR A 84 3.40 -10.39 9.27
N GLN A 85 3.59 -10.42 10.59
CA GLN A 85 3.35 -11.62 11.39
C GLN A 85 1.89 -12.05 11.41
N LEU A 86 0.96 -11.09 11.53
CA LEU A 86 -0.48 -11.38 11.51
C LEU A 86 -0.92 -12.02 10.19
N LEU A 87 -0.49 -11.48 9.06
CA LEU A 87 -0.82 -12.01 7.74
C LEU A 87 -0.18 -13.37 7.49
N ARG A 88 1.07 -13.58 7.94
CA ARG A 88 1.72 -14.89 7.87
C ARG A 88 0.97 -15.95 8.65
N SER A 89 0.58 -15.65 9.89
CA SER A 89 -0.20 -16.56 10.72
C SER A 89 -1.55 -16.87 10.07
N ARG A 90 -2.24 -15.84 9.56
CA ARG A 90 -3.55 -16.04 8.90
C ARG A 90 -3.45 -16.90 7.63
N LEU A 91 -2.41 -16.72 6.81
CA LEU A 91 -2.18 -17.59 5.65
C LEU A 91 -1.97 -19.05 6.04
N LYS A 92 -1.25 -19.33 7.13
CA LYS A 92 -1.06 -20.70 7.63
C LYS A 92 -2.37 -21.33 8.08
N GLU A 93 -3.23 -20.58 8.78
CA GLU A 93 -4.59 -21.03 9.16
C GLU A 93 -5.45 -21.37 7.94
N LEU A 94 -5.27 -20.63 6.84
CA LEU A 94 -5.92 -20.88 5.55
C LEU A 94 -5.26 -22.01 4.74
N GLY A 95 -4.31 -22.74 5.32
CA GLY A 95 -3.61 -23.85 4.67
C GLY A 95 -2.65 -23.42 3.56
N GLN A 96 -2.17 -22.18 3.58
CA GLN A 96 -1.18 -21.66 2.64
C GLN A 96 0.21 -21.64 3.28
N ASP A 97 1.24 -21.79 2.44
CA ASP A 97 2.61 -21.48 2.82
C ASP A 97 2.89 -19.99 2.58
N PRO A 98 3.06 -19.17 3.65
CA PRO A 98 3.36 -17.75 3.48
C PRO A 98 4.75 -17.48 2.92
N ASP A 99 5.68 -18.44 2.98
CA ASP A 99 7.06 -18.29 2.53
C ASP A 99 7.26 -18.70 1.07
N ALA A 100 6.26 -19.33 0.44
CA ALA A 100 6.31 -19.77 -0.95
C ALA A 100 5.97 -18.65 -1.97
N PHE A 101 5.60 -17.45 -1.51
CA PHE A 101 5.24 -16.36 -2.41
C PHE A 101 6.47 -15.74 -3.05
N GLU A 102 6.55 -15.86 -4.38
CA GLU A 102 7.55 -15.15 -5.17
C GLU A 102 6.98 -13.83 -5.70
N PRO A 103 7.51 -12.66 -5.26
CA PRO A 103 7.06 -11.37 -5.76
C PRO A 103 7.46 -11.20 -7.22
N LEU A 104 6.58 -10.53 -7.96
CA LEU A 104 6.87 -10.15 -9.34
C LEU A 104 8.10 -9.22 -9.39
N PRO A 105 8.94 -9.30 -10.44
CA PRO A 105 10.10 -8.41 -10.60
C PRO A 105 9.74 -6.93 -10.45
N GLU A 106 8.65 -6.48 -11.05
CA GLU A 106 8.20 -5.09 -11.00
C GLU A 106 7.81 -4.66 -9.58
N TRP A 107 7.36 -5.61 -8.76
CA TRP A 107 7.02 -5.39 -7.36
C TRP A 107 8.27 -5.35 -6.47
N ARG A 108 9.29 -6.17 -6.77
CA ARG A 108 10.62 -6.06 -6.16
C ARG A 108 11.26 -4.70 -6.48
N ASP A 109 11.27 -4.34 -7.76
CA ASP A 109 11.84 -3.08 -8.25
C ASP A 109 11.17 -1.86 -7.61
N LEU A 110 9.84 -1.90 -7.41
CA LEU A 110 9.11 -0.86 -6.70
C LEU A 110 9.63 -0.67 -5.28
N PHE A 111 9.75 -1.73 -4.49
CA PHE A 111 10.23 -1.62 -3.11
C PHE A 111 11.73 -1.29 -3.03
N ASP A 112 12.56 -1.84 -3.92
CA ASP A 112 13.97 -1.47 -3.99
C ASP A 112 14.15 0.03 -4.28
N TRP A 113 13.33 0.57 -5.18
CA TRP A 113 13.28 2.01 -5.44
C TRP A 113 12.81 2.81 -4.22
N LEU A 114 11.79 2.36 -3.49
CA LEU A 114 11.33 3.01 -2.26
C LEU A 114 12.45 3.04 -1.19
N VAL A 115 13.16 1.92 -1.00
CA VAL A 115 14.29 1.83 -0.06
C VAL A 115 15.45 2.73 -0.50
N ALA A 116 15.73 2.80 -1.80
CA ALA A 116 16.73 3.71 -2.37
C ALA A 116 16.36 5.18 -2.20
N ALA A 117 15.05 5.51 -2.17
CA ALA A 117 14.54 6.86 -1.96
C ALA A 117 14.80 7.43 -0.56
N ARG A 118 15.44 6.67 0.35
CA ARG A 118 15.89 7.18 1.67
C ARG A 118 16.70 8.49 1.55
N SER A 119 17.48 8.63 0.48
CA SER A 119 18.32 9.80 0.20
C SER A 119 17.55 11.01 -0.37
N ARG A 120 16.27 10.85 -0.76
CA ARG A 120 15.45 11.97 -1.23
C ARG A 120 15.14 12.95 -0.09
N PRO A 121 14.86 14.24 -0.41
CA PRO A 121 14.36 15.20 0.56
C PRO A 121 13.16 14.66 1.33
N THR A 122 13.07 14.96 2.64
CA THR A 122 12.00 14.44 3.53
C THR A 122 10.61 14.65 2.94
N LEU A 123 10.32 15.87 2.47
CA LEU A 123 9.03 16.21 1.87
C LEU A 123 8.67 15.25 0.74
N GLU A 124 9.59 15.03 -0.21
CA GLU A 124 9.31 14.22 -1.39
C GLU A 124 9.06 12.76 -1.02
N LYS A 125 9.91 12.16 -0.16
CA LYS A 125 9.74 10.75 0.20
C LYS A 125 8.48 10.50 1.05
N LEU A 126 8.15 11.39 1.98
CA LEU A 126 6.92 11.25 2.78
C LEU A 126 5.66 11.60 1.98
N ALA A 127 5.71 12.57 1.06
CA ALA A 127 4.59 12.80 0.14
C ALA A 127 4.34 11.58 -0.77
N MET A 128 5.42 11.02 -1.32
CA MET A 128 5.39 9.87 -2.20
C MET A 128 4.82 8.63 -1.52
N PHE A 129 5.40 8.17 -0.41
CA PHE A 129 4.99 6.91 0.21
C PHE A 129 3.91 7.11 1.28
N GLN A 130 4.18 7.92 2.31
CA GLN A 130 3.24 8.09 3.42
C GLN A 130 1.94 8.75 2.97
N PHE A 131 1.98 9.78 2.12
CA PHE A 131 0.73 10.44 1.70
C PHE A 131 0.04 9.70 0.55
N ALA A 132 0.73 9.43 -0.56
CA ALA A 132 0.10 8.79 -1.72
C ALA A 132 -0.01 7.26 -1.59
N GLY A 133 1.07 6.59 -1.19
CA GLY A 133 1.13 5.13 -1.03
C GLY A 133 0.18 4.60 0.05
N GLU A 134 0.28 5.09 1.28
CA GLU A 134 -0.53 4.57 2.40
C GLU A 134 -2.02 4.86 2.25
N THR A 135 -2.38 6.00 1.65
CA THR A 135 -3.78 6.28 1.31
C THR A 135 -4.31 5.24 0.32
N GLN A 136 -3.50 4.86 -0.67
CA GLN A 136 -3.84 3.82 -1.64
C GLN A 136 -3.93 2.41 -1.02
N SER A 137 -3.09 2.13 -0.02
CA SER A 137 -3.16 0.93 0.81
C SER A 137 -4.47 0.89 1.60
N CYS A 138 -4.84 1.99 2.27
CA CYS A 138 -6.10 2.11 3.01
C CYS A 138 -7.32 1.78 2.13
N GLU A 139 -7.42 2.45 0.97
CA GLU A 139 -8.52 2.21 0.02
C GLU A 139 -8.51 0.76 -0.50
N GLY A 140 -7.32 0.20 -0.74
CA GLY A 140 -7.14 -1.20 -1.13
C GLY A 140 -7.62 -2.19 -0.09
N PHE A 141 -7.34 -1.94 1.19
CA PHE A 141 -7.77 -2.77 2.30
C PHE A 141 -9.27 -2.63 2.54
N GLU A 142 -9.88 -1.46 2.36
CA GLU A 142 -11.34 -1.34 2.40
C GLU A 142 -12.03 -2.19 1.32
N THR A 143 -11.47 -2.23 0.10
CA THR A 143 -11.97 -3.12 -0.95
C THR A 143 -11.74 -4.60 -0.60
N LEU A 144 -10.58 -4.96 -0.07
CA LEU A 144 -10.26 -6.33 0.37
C LEU A 144 -11.19 -6.80 1.49
N ILE A 145 -11.52 -5.94 2.45
CA ILE A 145 -12.47 -6.22 3.53
C ILE A 145 -13.85 -6.52 2.95
N ARG A 146 -14.33 -5.69 2.01
CA ARG A 146 -15.62 -5.94 1.32
C ARG A 146 -15.60 -7.27 0.57
N LEU A 147 -14.52 -7.55 -0.15
CA LEU A 147 -14.37 -8.81 -0.88
C LEU A 147 -14.37 -10.03 0.06
N ALA A 148 -13.69 -9.94 1.20
CA ALA A 148 -13.52 -11.03 2.15
C ALA A 148 -14.76 -11.28 3.03
N SER A 149 -15.65 -10.29 3.17
CA SER A 149 -16.72 -10.32 4.18
C SER A 149 -17.64 -11.54 4.08
N ASP A 150 -17.91 -12.04 2.87
CA ASP A 150 -18.78 -13.21 2.67
C ASP A 150 -18.01 -14.53 2.54
N VAL A 151 -16.75 -14.48 2.11
CA VAL A 151 -15.96 -15.68 1.73
C VAL A 151 -14.95 -16.10 2.80
N ASP A 152 -14.52 -15.16 3.63
CA ASP A 152 -13.66 -15.38 4.79
C ASP A 152 -13.78 -14.22 5.81
N PRO A 153 -14.86 -14.22 6.63
CA PRO A 153 -15.16 -13.12 7.56
C PRO A 153 -14.05 -12.85 8.58
N GLU A 154 -13.29 -13.87 8.98
CA GLU A 154 -12.17 -13.74 9.92
C GLU A 154 -11.03 -12.89 9.35
N THR A 155 -10.68 -13.06 8.07
CA THR A 155 -9.69 -12.18 7.42
C THR A 155 -10.22 -10.76 7.27
N ALA A 156 -11.52 -10.60 6.94
CA ALA A 156 -12.12 -9.28 6.88
C ALA A 156 -12.02 -8.55 8.24
N GLU A 157 -12.26 -9.26 9.34
CA GLU A 157 -12.16 -8.72 10.69
C GLU A 157 -10.72 -8.40 11.11
N LEU A 158 -9.75 -9.26 10.74
CA LEU A 158 -8.33 -9.00 10.95
C LEU A 158 -7.92 -7.66 10.33
N TYR A 159 -8.21 -7.45 9.05
CA TYR A 159 -7.87 -6.20 8.36
C TYR A 159 -8.60 -5.01 8.99
N ARG A 160 -9.90 -5.14 9.28
CA ARG A 160 -10.73 -4.07 9.82
C ARG A 160 -10.24 -3.56 11.18
N THR A 161 -9.79 -4.45 12.05
CA THR A 161 -9.53 -4.11 13.46
C THR A 161 -8.05 -4.03 13.82
N ARG A 162 -7.17 -4.69 13.06
CA ARG A 162 -5.75 -4.84 13.44
C ARG A 162 -4.76 -4.23 12.45
N ILE A 163 -5.19 -3.92 11.23
CA ILE A 163 -4.31 -3.43 10.14
C ILE A 163 -4.76 -2.03 9.71
N LEU A 164 -5.96 -1.90 9.16
CA LEU A 164 -6.47 -0.64 8.60
C LEU A 164 -6.43 0.57 9.56
N PRO A 165 -6.68 0.42 10.88
CA PRO A 165 -6.53 1.55 11.81
C PRO A 165 -5.10 2.10 11.86
N ASP A 166 -4.09 1.24 11.75
CA ASP A 166 -2.69 1.64 11.77
C ASP A 166 -2.29 2.28 10.43
N GLU A 167 -2.76 1.75 9.30
CA GLU A 167 -2.52 2.37 7.99
C GLU A 167 -3.04 3.80 7.89
N ARG A 168 -4.17 4.08 8.54
CA ARG A 168 -4.69 5.46 8.60
C ARG A 168 -3.77 6.38 9.40
N VAL A 169 -3.06 5.84 10.40
CA VAL A 169 -2.01 6.58 11.12
C VAL A 169 -0.80 6.79 10.22
N HIS A 170 -0.36 5.77 9.47
CA HIS A 170 0.74 5.89 8.51
C HIS A 170 0.43 6.98 7.46
N ALA A 171 -0.75 6.93 6.85
CA ALA A 171 -1.22 7.95 5.91
C ALA A 171 -1.23 9.37 6.51
N ALA A 172 -1.56 9.50 7.78
CA ALA A 172 -1.56 10.78 8.49
C ALA A 172 -0.15 11.37 8.67
N ILE A 173 0.91 10.55 8.72
CA ILE A 173 2.31 11.01 8.75
C ILE A 173 2.62 11.81 7.48
N GLY A 174 2.18 11.31 6.32
CA GLY A 174 2.34 12.01 5.03
C GLY A 174 1.62 13.36 5.02
N ARG A 175 0.39 13.40 5.56
CA ARG A 175 -0.37 14.65 5.70
C ARG A 175 0.34 15.66 6.61
N ARG A 176 0.91 15.18 7.72
CA ARG A 176 1.70 16.03 8.65
C ARG A 176 2.96 16.56 7.97
N ALA A 177 3.64 15.76 7.17
CA ALA A 177 4.81 16.19 6.40
C ALA A 177 4.46 17.29 5.40
N LEU A 178 3.34 17.16 4.67
CA LEU A 178 2.88 18.21 3.75
C LEU A 178 2.54 19.51 4.48
N LEU A 179 1.84 19.44 5.62
CA LEU A 179 1.54 20.62 6.43
C LEU A 179 2.79 21.34 6.93
N LEU A 180 3.86 20.59 7.24
CA LEU A 180 5.08 21.14 7.81
C LEU A 180 6.04 21.68 6.73
N LEU A 181 6.09 21.02 5.56
CA LEU A 181 7.19 21.21 4.60
C LEU A 181 6.74 21.71 3.22
N ALA A 182 5.44 21.72 2.89
CA ALA A 182 4.91 22.18 1.60
C ALA A 182 4.38 23.63 1.65
N ASP A 183 5.15 24.52 2.28
CA ASP A 183 4.81 25.92 2.59
C ASP A 183 5.09 26.92 1.45
N THR A 184 5.72 26.45 0.37
CA THR A 184 6.03 27.24 -0.82
C THR A 184 5.49 26.59 -2.09
N PRO A 185 5.16 27.36 -3.14
CA PRO A 185 4.72 26.80 -4.42
C PRO A 185 5.70 25.78 -5.01
N GLU A 186 6.99 26.01 -4.81
CA GLU A 186 8.07 25.11 -5.21
C GLU A 186 8.00 23.77 -4.44
N ALA A 187 7.89 23.82 -3.11
CA ALA A 187 7.76 22.62 -2.28
C ALA A 187 6.48 21.83 -2.62
N GLN A 188 5.36 22.53 -2.81
CA GLN A 188 4.09 21.95 -3.25
C GLN A 188 4.22 21.26 -4.62
N ARG A 189 4.95 21.85 -5.56
CA ARG A 189 5.22 21.23 -6.86
C ARG A 189 6.00 19.93 -6.71
N ARG A 190 7.10 19.93 -5.95
CA ARG A 190 7.91 18.72 -5.71
C ARG A 190 7.12 17.61 -5.01
N ALA A 191 6.31 17.95 -4.02
CA ALA A 191 5.44 16.98 -3.35
C ALA A 191 4.43 16.33 -4.31
N ARG A 192 3.82 17.15 -5.18
CA ARG A 192 2.90 16.67 -6.22
C ARG A 192 3.59 15.76 -7.23
N GLU A 193 4.79 16.13 -7.69
CA GLU A 193 5.59 15.32 -8.61
C GLU A 193 5.95 13.96 -7.97
N ALA A 194 6.35 13.95 -6.70
CA ALA A 194 6.67 12.74 -5.96
C ALA A 194 5.45 11.81 -5.80
N CYS A 195 4.26 12.37 -5.50
CA CYS A 195 3.01 11.60 -5.46
C CYS A 195 2.65 11.00 -6.82
N ARG A 196 2.82 11.77 -7.91
CA ARG A 196 2.57 11.29 -9.28
C ARG A 196 3.51 10.16 -9.67
N GLU A 197 4.79 10.28 -9.34
CA GLU A 197 5.77 9.22 -9.59
C GLU A 197 5.39 7.93 -8.85
N MET A 198 5.01 8.02 -7.56
CA MET A 198 4.53 6.87 -6.80
C MET A 198 3.34 6.21 -7.48
N ASN A 199 2.29 7.00 -7.75
CA ASN A 199 1.06 6.51 -8.36
C ASN A 199 1.33 5.81 -9.69
N GLN A 200 2.19 6.40 -10.54
CA GLN A 200 2.56 5.80 -11.81
C GLN A 200 3.30 4.46 -11.63
N ARG A 201 4.31 4.41 -10.78
CA ARG A 201 5.09 3.17 -10.54
C ARG A 201 4.23 2.05 -9.97
N VAL A 202 3.36 2.36 -9.01
CA VAL A 202 2.42 1.39 -8.44
C VAL A 202 1.44 0.90 -9.51
N ALA A 203 0.89 1.79 -10.34
CA ALA A 203 -0.01 1.41 -11.42
C ALA A 203 0.69 0.54 -12.46
N ASP A 204 1.95 0.83 -12.80
CA ASP A 204 2.75 0.03 -13.75
C ASP A 204 2.97 -1.38 -13.21
N ALA A 205 3.36 -1.48 -11.94
CA ALA A 205 3.59 -2.75 -11.29
C ALA A 205 2.29 -3.57 -11.14
N TYR A 206 1.13 -2.93 -10.89
CA TYR A 206 -0.18 -3.60 -10.92
C TYR A 206 -0.60 -4.07 -12.32
N ARG A 207 -0.32 -3.31 -13.39
CA ARG A 207 -0.66 -3.73 -14.76
C ARG A 207 0.12 -5.00 -15.16
N CYS A 208 1.40 -5.07 -14.81
CA CYS A 208 2.19 -6.30 -15.01
C CYS A 208 1.66 -7.47 -14.16
N HIS A 209 1.22 -7.18 -12.93
CA HIS A 209 0.62 -8.19 -12.06
C HIS A 209 -0.66 -8.81 -12.62
N ARG A 210 -1.60 -7.97 -13.07
CA ARG A 210 -2.85 -8.43 -13.68
C ARG A 210 -2.60 -9.38 -14.86
N ALA A 211 -1.71 -8.99 -15.77
CA ALA A 211 -1.43 -9.79 -16.96
C ALA A 211 -0.87 -11.20 -16.65
N ARG A 212 -0.31 -11.41 -15.44
CA ARG A 212 0.19 -12.72 -14.98
C ARG A 212 -0.85 -13.47 -14.16
N VAL A 213 -1.54 -12.81 -13.22
CA VAL A 213 -2.62 -13.43 -12.42
C VAL A 213 -3.75 -13.92 -13.31
N ASP A 214 -4.17 -13.14 -14.31
CA ASP A 214 -5.22 -13.58 -15.25
C ASP A 214 -4.78 -14.86 -16.00
N LYS A 215 -3.49 -14.99 -16.35
CA LYS A 215 -2.94 -16.20 -16.99
C LYS A 215 -2.90 -17.39 -16.03
N GLU A 216 -2.50 -17.19 -14.78
CA GLU A 216 -2.43 -18.25 -13.77
C GLU A 216 -3.82 -18.75 -13.36
N ILE A 217 -4.78 -17.83 -13.19
CA ILE A 217 -6.18 -18.18 -12.93
C ILE A 217 -6.75 -18.95 -14.13
N MET A 218 -6.52 -18.50 -15.36
CA MET A 218 -6.95 -19.24 -16.56
C MET A 218 -6.27 -20.61 -16.70
N ALA A 219 -5.00 -20.75 -16.32
CA ALA A 219 -4.28 -22.01 -16.37
C ALA A 219 -4.72 -23.02 -15.28
N ASN A 220 -5.20 -22.52 -14.14
CA ASN A 220 -5.64 -23.32 -13.01
C ASN A 220 -7.17 -23.53 -12.93
N MET A 221 -7.95 -22.93 -13.84
CA MET A 221 -9.36 -23.24 -13.98
C MET A 221 -9.53 -24.64 -14.61
N PRO A 222 -10.36 -25.52 -14.03
CA PRO A 222 -10.60 -26.84 -14.61
C PRO A 222 -11.15 -26.69 -16.04
N PHE A 223 -10.60 -27.47 -16.97
CA PHE A 223 -11.04 -27.50 -18.36
C PHE A 223 -12.49 -28.02 -18.39
N THR A 224 -13.46 -27.13 -18.51
CA THR A 224 -14.84 -27.53 -18.82
C THR A 224 -14.93 -27.73 -20.34
N GLY A 225 -14.51 -28.91 -20.78
CA GLY A 225 -14.88 -29.47 -22.08
C GLY A 225 -16.24 -30.14 -22.01
#